data_AF-A0AA92T1L7-F1
#
_entry.id   AF-A0AA92T1L7-F1
#
_cell.length_a   1.000
_cell.length_b   1.000
_cell.length_c   1.000
_cell.angle_alpha   90.00
_cell.angle_beta   90.00
_cell.angle_gamma   90.00
#
_symmetry.space_group_name_H-M   'P 1'
#
loop_
_entity.id
_entity.type
_entity.pdbx_description
1 polymer ?
#
loop_
_entity_poly.entity_id
_entity_poly.type
_entity_poly.pdbx_seq_one_letter_code
_entity_poly.pdbx_strand_id
1 'polypeptide(L)'
;IKSEKLTPFGGFFSIMEQFDALLAQTIDSTLGLRCTMFGYQYSEILRSLMCVYLCGGSCIEDVTTHLMKHLSLHPTLRTCSADTILRAIEELTFKSITYKSASGKSYDFNTADKMNCLLVNALLATGQLKSGQE
;
A
#
# COMPACT_ATOMS: atom_id res chain seq x y z
N ILE A 1 19.51 31.51 -4.46
CA ILE A 1 18.31 30.71 -4.80
C ILE A 1 18.78 29.28 -4.98
N LYS A 2 18.53 28.38 -4.01
CA LYS A 2 18.77 26.95 -4.23
C LYS A 2 17.72 26.49 -5.25
N SER A 3 18.16 26.15 -6.45
CA SER A 3 17.30 25.50 -7.44
C SER A 3 17.00 24.12 -6.90
N GLU A 4 15.79 23.90 -6.39
CA GLU A 4 15.30 22.54 -6.20
C GLU A 4 15.36 21.86 -7.57
N LYS A 5 16.07 20.72 -7.65
CA LYS A 5 16.06 19.92 -8.86
C LYS A 5 14.61 19.62 -9.18
N LEU A 6 14.10 20.21 -10.27
CA LEU A 6 12.76 19.97 -10.76
C LEU A 6 12.62 18.46 -11.00
N THR A 7 11.95 17.78 -10.09
CA THR A 7 11.53 16.40 -10.34
C THR A 7 10.32 16.46 -11.26
N PRO A 8 10.16 15.51 -12.20
CA PRO A 8 9.00 15.50 -13.10
C PRO A 8 7.66 15.31 -12.37
N PHE A 9 7.68 15.18 -11.05
CA PHE A 9 6.56 14.83 -10.21
C PHE A 9 6.29 15.92 -9.15
N GLY A 10 6.27 17.21 -9.52
CA GLY A 10 6.30 18.38 -8.62
C GLY A 10 5.31 18.48 -7.44
N GLY A 11 4.40 17.52 -7.23
CA GLY A 11 3.58 17.38 -6.01
C GLY A 11 3.58 15.97 -5.39
N PHE A 12 4.30 15.03 -5.98
CA PHE A 12 4.26 13.61 -5.64
C PHE A 12 4.88 13.31 -4.28
N PHE A 13 5.98 13.99 -3.91
CA PHE A 13 6.52 13.85 -2.56
C PHE A 13 5.56 14.35 -1.49
N SER A 14 4.84 15.45 -1.76
CA SER A 14 3.79 15.92 -0.85
C SER A 14 2.67 14.90 -0.70
N ILE A 15 2.24 14.22 -1.78
CA ILE A 15 1.26 13.13 -1.70
C ILE A 15 1.79 11.97 -0.85
N MET A 16 3.08 11.61 -1.00
CA MET A 16 3.69 10.55 -0.20
C MET A 16 3.81 10.90 1.28
N GLU A 17 4.12 12.16 1.60
CA GLU A 17 4.13 12.65 2.98
C GLU A 17 2.72 12.61 3.59
N GLN A 18 1.68 12.97 2.82
CA GLN A 18 0.29 12.85 3.27
C GLN A 18 -0.12 11.39 3.48
N PHE A 19 0.33 10.48 2.60
CA PHE A 19 0.11 9.05 2.80
C PHE A 19 0.73 8.58 4.12
N ASP A 20 1.99 8.93 4.37
CA ASP A 20 2.67 8.52 5.61
C ASP A 20 1.98 9.12 6.85
N ALA A 21 1.57 10.39 6.78
CA ALA A 21 0.89 11.07 7.89
C ALA A 21 -0.49 10.47 8.22
N LEU A 22 -1.25 10.04 7.20
CA LEU A 22 -2.63 9.59 7.39
C LEU A 22 -2.77 8.07 7.56
N LEU A 23 -1.90 7.30 6.88
CA LEU A 23 -2.12 5.86 6.70
C LEU A 23 -1.00 4.98 7.26
N ALA A 24 0.26 5.45 7.36
CA ALA A 24 1.35 4.55 7.73
C ALA A 24 1.13 3.89 9.10
N GLN A 25 0.77 4.68 10.12
CA GLN A 25 0.49 4.16 11.45
C GLN A 25 -0.68 3.18 11.44
N THR A 26 -1.77 3.52 10.75
CA THR A 26 -2.98 2.69 10.64
C THR A 26 -2.68 1.34 9.96
N ILE A 27 -1.86 1.37 8.92
CA ILE A 27 -1.42 0.16 8.21
C ILE A 27 -0.60 -0.73 9.14
N ASP A 28 0.47 -0.19 9.74
CA ASP A 28 1.39 -0.99 10.54
C ASP A 28 0.75 -1.47 11.86
N SER A 29 -0.17 -0.69 12.45
CA SER A 29 -0.91 -1.12 13.65
C SER A 29 -1.94 -2.21 13.33
N THR A 30 -2.59 -2.16 12.16
CA THR A 30 -3.60 -3.16 11.78
C THR A 30 -2.97 -4.43 11.24
N LEU A 31 -1.91 -4.30 10.42
CA LEU A 31 -1.23 -5.44 9.83
C LEU A 31 -0.15 -6.04 10.74
N GLY A 32 0.28 -5.31 11.77
CA GLY A 32 1.40 -5.68 12.62
C GLY A 32 2.75 -5.46 11.94
N LEU A 33 3.82 -5.64 12.71
CA LEU A 33 5.19 -5.51 12.21
C LEU A 33 5.51 -6.64 11.22
N ARG A 34 6.00 -6.28 10.04
CA ARG A 34 6.49 -7.24 9.04
C ARG A 34 7.93 -7.66 9.33
N CYS A 35 8.77 -6.71 9.73
CA CYS A 35 10.19 -6.94 10.02
C CYS A 35 10.56 -6.30 11.36
N THR A 36 11.38 -6.98 12.18
CA THR A 36 11.80 -6.47 13.50
C THR A 36 13.15 -5.77 13.49
N MET A 37 14.03 -6.10 12.54
CA MET A 37 15.40 -5.55 12.48
C MET A 37 15.71 -4.87 11.14
N PHE A 38 15.73 -5.64 10.05
CA PHE A 38 16.05 -5.14 8.72
C PHE A 38 14.93 -5.50 7.75
N GLY A 39 14.42 -4.50 7.03
CA GLY A 39 13.39 -4.71 6.03
C GLY A 39 12.52 -3.48 5.83
N TYR A 40 11.34 -3.74 5.27
CA TYR A 40 10.30 -2.76 5.03
C TYR A 40 9.04 -3.19 5.80
N GLN A 41 8.40 -2.23 6.47
CA GLN A 41 7.07 -2.43 7.04
C GLN A 41 5.99 -2.42 5.95
N TYR A 42 4.78 -2.86 6.28
CA TYR A 42 3.69 -2.90 5.31
C TYR A 42 3.34 -1.49 4.79
N SER A 43 3.40 -0.46 5.63
CA SER A 43 3.21 0.94 5.21
C SER A 43 4.17 1.36 4.10
N GLU A 44 5.47 1.11 4.27
CA GLU A 44 6.52 1.44 3.29
C GLU A 44 6.32 0.68 1.96
N ILE A 45 5.90 -0.58 2.05
CA ILE A 45 5.67 -1.43 0.87
C ILE A 45 4.42 -0.96 0.11
N LEU A 46 3.30 -0.73 0.81
CA LEU A 46 2.08 -0.23 0.20
C LEU A 46 2.27 1.17 -0.38
N ARG A 47 3.04 2.05 0.30
CA ARG A 47 3.41 3.36 -0.27
C ARG A 47 4.20 3.20 -1.57
N SER A 48 5.14 2.26 -1.62
CA SER A 48 5.93 1.96 -2.84
C SER A 48 5.05 1.45 -3.97
N LEU A 49 4.04 0.62 -3.67
CA LEU A 49 3.04 0.18 -4.65
C LEU A 49 2.14 1.35 -5.12
N MET A 50 1.68 2.20 -4.21
CA MET A 50 0.88 3.39 -4.54
C MET A 50 1.64 4.37 -5.44
N CYS A 51 2.96 4.49 -5.28
CA CYS A 51 3.80 5.28 -6.19
C CYS A 51 3.62 4.87 -7.65
N VAL A 52 3.53 3.56 -7.94
CA VAL A 52 3.33 3.05 -9.31
C VAL A 52 2.03 3.59 -9.88
N TYR A 53 0.92 3.39 -9.16
CA TYR A 53 -0.40 3.79 -9.62
C TYR A 53 -0.57 5.31 -9.72
N LEU A 54 -0.03 6.07 -8.76
CA LEU A 54 -0.10 7.53 -8.77
C LEU A 54 0.76 8.16 -9.87
N CYS A 55 1.79 7.46 -10.34
CA CYS A 55 2.55 7.84 -11.53
C CYS A 55 1.91 7.36 -12.84
N GLY A 56 0.74 6.73 -12.81
CA GLY A 56 0.06 6.19 -13.98
C GLY A 56 0.66 4.89 -14.53
N GLY A 57 1.50 4.21 -13.75
CA GLY A 57 2.04 2.90 -14.08
C GLY A 57 1.01 1.79 -13.89
N SER A 58 1.18 0.70 -14.62
CA SER A 58 0.32 -0.50 -14.53
C SER A 58 1.08 -1.76 -14.12
N CYS A 59 2.41 -1.69 -14.06
CA CYS A 59 3.28 -2.83 -13.77
C CYS A 59 4.07 -2.57 -12.49
N ILE A 60 4.12 -3.54 -11.56
CA ILE A 60 4.83 -3.39 -10.29
C ILE A 60 6.34 -3.19 -10.52
N GLU A 61 6.86 -3.78 -11.61
CA GLU A 61 8.23 -3.63 -12.08
C GLU A 61 8.62 -2.17 -12.34
N ASP A 62 7.66 -1.30 -12.69
CA ASP A 62 7.87 0.13 -12.91
C ASP A 62 8.44 0.83 -11.68
N VAL A 63 8.17 0.30 -10.48
CA VAL A 63 8.75 0.81 -9.23
C VAL A 63 10.27 0.76 -9.28
N THR A 64 10.83 -0.32 -9.83
CA THR A 64 12.29 -0.58 -9.83
C THR A 64 12.95 0.00 -11.07
N THR A 65 12.30 -0.07 -12.23
CA THR A 65 12.88 0.35 -13.52
C THR A 65 12.78 1.86 -13.76
N HIS A 66 11.67 2.48 -13.34
CA HIS A 66 11.34 3.86 -13.69
C HIS A 66 11.26 4.80 -12.49
N LEU A 67 10.72 4.35 -11.36
CA LEU A 67 10.42 5.25 -10.24
C LEU A 67 11.54 5.34 -9.20
N MET A 68 12.23 4.26 -8.89
CA MET A 68 13.20 4.18 -7.78
C MET A 68 14.26 5.28 -7.84
N LYS A 69 14.79 5.59 -9.03
CA LYS A 69 15.81 6.64 -9.23
C LYS A 69 15.29 8.04 -8.86
N HIS A 70 14.02 8.32 -9.15
CA HIS A 70 13.39 9.59 -8.84
C HIS A 70 12.93 9.65 -7.37
N LEU A 71 12.38 8.54 -6.86
CA LEU A 71 11.93 8.42 -5.47
C LEU A 71 13.07 8.55 -4.47
N SER A 72 14.26 8.05 -4.82
CA SER A 72 15.48 8.17 -4.00
C SER A 72 15.98 9.62 -3.83
N LEU A 73 15.41 10.59 -4.56
CA LEU A 73 15.72 12.01 -4.34
C LEU A 73 15.10 12.55 -3.05
N HIS A 74 14.11 11.86 -2.48
CA HIS A 74 13.51 12.24 -1.21
C HIS A 74 14.20 11.54 -0.04
N PRO A 75 14.78 12.29 0.92
CA PRO A 75 15.72 11.75 1.90
C PRO A 75 15.11 10.72 2.87
N THR A 76 13.81 10.80 3.13
CA THR A 76 13.11 9.90 4.06
C THR A 76 12.31 8.82 3.35
N LEU A 77 12.19 8.88 2.02
CA LEU A 77 11.33 7.97 1.29
C LEU A 77 12.07 6.68 0.94
N ARG A 78 11.83 5.64 1.73
CA ARG A 78 12.29 4.29 1.41
C ARG A 78 11.34 3.66 0.40
N THR A 79 11.87 3.20 -0.72
CA THR A 79 11.14 2.50 -1.78
C THR A 79 11.67 1.08 -1.93
N CYS A 80 10.79 0.10 -1.84
CA CYS A 80 11.17 -1.31 -2.00
C CYS A 80 11.14 -1.75 -3.47
N SER A 81 11.76 -2.91 -3.75
CA SER A 81 11.76 -3.50 -5.09
C SER A 81 10.41 -4.15 -5.42
N ALA A 82 10.19 -4.43 -6.71
CA ALA A 82 9.03 -5.18 -7.17
C ALA A 82 8.90 -6.54 -6.47
N ASP A 83 10.00 -7.28 -6.29
CA ASP A 83 10.00 -8.56 -5.57
C ASP A 83 9.52 -8.43 -4.12
N THR A 84 9.88 -7.33 -3.45
CA THR A 84 9.47 -7.08 -2.07
C THR A 84 7.96 -6.81 -1.99
N ILE A 85 7.43 -6.07 -2.97
CA ILE A 85 5.99 -5.82 -3.09
C ILE A 85 5.24 -7.13 -3.33
N LEU A 86 5.69 -7.94 -4.29
CA LEU A 86 5.05 -9.22 -4.63
C LEU A 86 5.02 -10.16 -3.42
N ARG A 87 6.13 -10.29 -2.67
CA ARG A 87 6.17 -11.09 -1.44
C ARG A 87 5.19 -10.59 -0.39
N ALA A 88 5.06 -9.28 -0.21
CA ALA A 88 4.09 -8.74 0.75
C ALA A 88 2.63 -9.00 0.32
N ILE A 89 2.33 -8.93 -0.98
CA ILE A 89 1.01 -9.28 -1.51
C ILE A 89 0.70 -10.76 -1.25
N GLU A 90 1.67 -11.66 -1.47
CA GLU A 90 1.54 -13.08 -1.14
C GLU A 90 1.32 -13.30 0.36
N GLU A 91 2.07 -12.62 1.23
CA GLU A 91 1.91 -12.67 2.70
C GLU A 91 0.52 -12.21 3.15
N LEU A 92 -0.08 -11.22 2.48
CA LEU A 92 -1.39 -10.67 2.79
C LEU A 92 -2.55 -11.44 2.14
N THR A 93 -2.24 -12.37 1.23
CA THR A 93 -3.26 -13.18 0.54
C THR A 93 -3.92 -14.15 1.52
N PHE A 94 -5.24 -14.22 1.47
CA PHE A 94 -6.04 -15.16 2.25
C PHE A 94 -6.73 -16.18 1.35
N LYS A 95 -6.81 -17.44 1.80
CA LYS A 95 -7.40 -18.53 1.02
C LYS A 95 -8.91 -18.36 0.91
N SER A 96 -9.42 -18.42 -0.32
CA SER A 96 -10.86 -18.45 -0.57
C SER A 96 -11.49 -19.76 -0.13
N ILE A 97 -12.74 -19.68 0.34
CA ILE A 97 -13.61 -20.80 0.66
C ILE A 97 -14.60 -20.97 -0.50
N THR A 98 -14.58 -22.12 -1.15
CA THR A 98 -15.51 -22.42 -2.24
C THR A 98 -16.80 -23.03 -1.68
N TYR A 99 -17.93 -22.39 -1.99
CA TYR A 99 -19.27 -22.89 -1.71
C TYR A 99 -19.93 -23.39 -2.99
N LYS A 100 -20.65 -24.51 -2.92
CA LYS A 100 -21.41 -25.04 -4.04
C LYS A 100 -22.90 -24.90 -3.77
N SER A 101 -23.63 -24.24 -4.68
CA SER A 101 -25.07 -24.08 -4.58
C SER A 101 -25.82 -25.39 -4.86
N ALA A 102 -27.10 -25.44 -4.48
CA ALA A 102 -28.01 -26.52 -4.86
C ALA A 102 -28.16 -26.67 -6.38
N SER A 103 -27.94 -25.61 -7.16
CA SER A 103 -27.91 -25.64 -8.63
C SER A 103 -26.55 -26.09 -9.21
N GLY A 104 -25.60 -26.47 -8.35
CA GLY A 104 -24.29 -26.97 -8.74
C GLY A 104 -23.26 -25.89 -9.10
N LYS A 105 -23.58 -24.59 -8.95
CA LYS A 105 -22.65 -23.48 -9.20
C LYS A 105 -21.69 -23.30 -8.03
N SER A 106 -20.42 -23.08 -8.32
CA SER A 106 -19.38 -22.79 -7.33
C SER A 106 -19.17 -21.29 -7.15
N TYR A 107 -19.00 -20.85 -5.91
CA TYR A 107 -18.76 -19.47 -5.52
C TYR A 107 -17.59 -19.42 -4.56
N ASP A 108 -16.59 -18.60 -4.86
CA ASP A 108 -15.47 -18.38 -3.96
C ASP A 108 -15.76 -17.17 -3.05
N PHE A 109 -15.64 -17.39 -1.75
CA PHE A 109 -15.78 -16.36 -0.75
C PHE A 109 -14.43 -16.13 -0.06
N ASN A 110 -14.02 -14.88 0.08
CA ASN A 110 -12.81 -14.52 0.79
C ASN A 110 -13.15 -13.60 1.96
N THR A 111 -13.00 -14.11 3.18
CA THR A 111 -13.30 -13.33 4.39
C THR A 111 -12.23 -12.28 4.68
N ALA A 112 -10.95 -12.55 4.35
CA ALA A 112 -9.78 -11.69 4.56
C ALA A 112 -9.92 -10.64 5.69
N ASP A 113 -10.29 -11.05 6.90
CA ASP A 113 -10.74 -10.13 7.97
C ASP A 113 -9.73 -9.03 8.27
N LYS A 114 -8.44 -9.39 8.29
CA LYS A 114 -7.34 -8.45 8.54
C LYS A 114 -7.24 -7.34 7.48
N MET A 115 -7.45 -7.68 6.21
CA MET A 115 -7.46 -6.70 5.11
C MET A 115 -8.75 -5.87 5.14
N ASN A 116 -9.89 -6.49 5.45
CA ASN A 116 -11.15 -5.76 5.61
C ASN A 116 -11.08 -4.75 6.77
N CYS A 117 -10.51 -5.13 7.91
CA CYS A 117 -10.24 -4.22 9.02
C CYS A 117 -9.32 -3.08 8.60
N LEU A 118 -8.26 -3.36 7.83
CA LEU A 118 -7.37 -2.32 7.32
C LEU A 118 -8.12 -1.30 6.46
N LEU A 119 -8.97 -1.76 5.53
CA LEU A 119 -9.75 -0.88 4.67
C LEU A 119 -10.68 0.03 5.49
N VAL A 120 -11.41 -0.52 6.46
CA VAL A 120 -12.29 0.27 7.34
C VAL A 120 -11.49 1.26 8.17
N ASN A 121 -10.39 0.83 8.79
CA ASN A 121 -9.54 1.70 9.60
C ASN A 121 -8.91 2.82 8.75
N ALA A 122 -8.51 2.54 7.51
CA ALA A 122 -8.00 3.54 6.59
C ALA A 122 -9.06 4.60 6.23
N LEU A 123 -10.32 4.18 6.00
CA LEU A 123 -11.43 5.10 5.75
C LEU A 123 -11.75 5.97 6.96
N LEU A 124 -11.68 5.42 8.17
CA LEU A 124 -11.83 6.19 9.41
C LEU A 124 -10.67 7.18 9.61
N ALA A 125 -9.43 6.74 9.40
CA ALA A 125 -8.23 7.58 9.54
C ALA A 125 -8.21 8.75 8.53
N THR A 126 -8.79 8.54 7.35
CA THR A 126 -8.92 9.56 6.30
C THR A 126 -10.23 10.36 6.38
N GLY A 127 -11.05 10.12 7.42
CA GLY A 127 -12.32 10.82 7.65
C GLY A 127 -13.41 10.54 6.60
N GLN A 128 -13.23 9.52 5.75
CA GLN A 128 -14.22 9.10 4.75
C GLN A 128 -15.40 8.36 5.39
N LEU A 129 -15.16 7.73 6.54
CA LEU A 129 -16.20 7.15 7.40
C LEU A 129 -16.19 7.82 8.78
N LYS A 130 -17.34 7.78 9.46
CA LYS A 130 -17.50 8.23 10.84
C LYS A 130 -17.93 7.05 11.71
N SER A 131 -17.34 6.93 12.89
CA SER A 131 -17.71 5.89 13.84
C SER A 131 -19.13 6.11 14.36
N GLY A 132 -19.95 5.05 14.36
CA GLY A 132 -21.28 5.07 14.99
C GLY A 132 -22.35 5.85 14.23
N GLN A 133 -22.17 6.07 12.92
CA GLN A 133 -23.25 6.52 12.03
C GLN A 133 -23.71 5.33 11.19
N GLU A 134 -24.98 4.93 11.36
CA GLU A 134 -25.70 4.02 10.44
C GLU A 134 -26.05 4.73 9.13
#